data_AF-A0A1H6RWI6-F1
#
_entry.id   AF-A0A1H6RWI6-F1
#
_cell.length_a   1.000
_cell.length_b   1.000
_cell.length_c   1.000
_cell.angle_alpha   90.00
_cell.angle_beta   90.00
_cell.angle_gamma   90.00
#
_symmetry.space_group_name_H-M   'P 1'
#
loop_
_entity.id
_entity.type
_entity.pdbx_description
1 polymer ?
#
loop_
_entity_poly.entity_id
_entity_poly.type
_entity_poly.pdbx_seq_one_letter_code
_entity_poly.pdbx_strand_id
1 'polypeptide(L)'
;MIGHSVSLASLYDFCRADPECSAFLGKSPLGRAYGKLAAEIARAFPIEKGFYLWGFFDEKQQWRSVYVGKAHLGKTNSIRARIEKELKNERSFVWLGLRPDGYAYFVDRWLSAYQEWDGSSKSEQHVKKALLKSRTTHIVAVSTPGLSDEHVRGVEAHLIAQFKPTANGQRPPVVPELEVEATKVMKIKYDEISRLSGSEPYLVGA
;
A
#
# COMPACT_ATOMS: atom_id res chain seq x y z
N MET A 1 18.88 2.17 -9.92
CA MET A 1 17.65 2.11 -9.09
C MET A 1 17.09 3.52 -9.02
N ILE A 2 15.78 3.68 -9.10
CA ILE A 2 15.13 5.00 -9.13
C ILE A 2 14.02 5.02 -8.06
N GLY A 3 13.96 6.11 -7.29
CA GLY A 3 12.94 6.34 -6.27
C GLY A 3 11.72 7.05 -6.85
N HIS A 4 10.54 6.71 -6.31
CA HIS A 4 9.27 7.32 -6.66
C HIS A 4 8.43 7.46 -5.40
N SER A 5 7.66 8.53 -5.28
CA SER A 5 6.77 8.75 -4.15
C SER A 5 5.47 9.42 -4.58
N VAL A 6 4.38 9.13 -3.88
CA VAL A 6 3.08 9.77 -4.10
C VAL A 6 2.31 9.92 -2.79
N SER A 7 1.57 11.02 -2.68
CA SER A 7 0.54 11.20 -1.66
C SER A 7 -0.78 10.59 -2.12
N LEU A 8 -1.53 10.02 -1.18
CA LEU A 8 -2.87 9.46 -1.42
C LEU A 8 -3.99 10.46 -1.12
N ALA A 9 -3.67 11.75 -0.88
CA ALA A 9 -4.63 12.78 -0.51
C ALA A 9 -5.88 12.79 -1.43
N SER A 10 -5.69 12.69 -2.75
CA SER A 10 -6.80 12.68 -3.70
C SER A 10 -7.77 11.50 -3.52
N LEU A 11 -7.30 10.31 -3.09
CA LEU A 11 -8.20 9.21 -2.73
C LEU A 11 -9.00 9.52 -1.48
N TYR A 12 -8.36 10.13 -0.48
CA TYR A 12 -9.05 10.52 0.73
C TYR A 12 -10.07 11.63 0.47
N ASP A 13 -9.75 12.62 -0.37
CA ASP A 13 -10.70 13.66 -0.78
C ASP A 13 -11.90 13.06 -1.52
N PHE A 14 -11.64 12.13 -2.44
CA PHE A 14 -12.69 11.39 -3.14
C PHE A 14 -13.59 10.63 -2.16
N CYS A 15 -13.01 9.89 -1.23
CA CYS A 15 -13.77 9.11 -0.25
C CYS A 15 -14.51 9.99 0.78
N ARG A 16 -13.98 11.16 1.11
CA ARG A 16 -14.66 12.14 1.99
C ARG A 16 -15.93 12.69 1.34
N ALA A 17 -15.94 12.83 0.01
CA ALA A 17 -17.13 13.20 -0.76
C ALA A 17 -18.15 12.05 -0.95
N ASP A 18 -17.84 10.83 -0.48
CA ASP A 18 -18.71 9.65 -0.53
C ASP A 18 -18.98 9.10 0.90
N PRO A 19 -19.72 9.85 1.76
CA PRO A 19 -19.96 9.46 3.15
C PRO A 19 -20.73 8.13 3.28
N GLU A 20 -21.58 7.81 2.30
CA GLU A 20 -22.36 6.57 2.24
C GLU A 20 -21.55 5.35 1.77
N CYS A 21 -20.27 5.54 1.41
CA CYS A 21 -19.41 4.46 0.90
C CYS A 21 -19.97 3.80 -0.35
N SER A 22 -20.60 4.55 -1.23
CA SER A 22 -21.18 4.04 -2.48
C SER A 22 -20.13 3.46 -3.42
N ALA A 23 -18.87 3.93 -3.36
CA ALA A 23 -17.76 3.40 -4.14
C ALA A 23 -17.09 2.15 -3.52
N PHE A 24 -17.43 1.80 -2.27
CA PHE A 24 -16.75 0.76 -1.49
C PHE A 24 -16.61 -0.59 -2.21
N LEU A 25 -17.67 -1.05 -2.86
CA LEU A 25 -17.67 -2.34 -3.59
C LEU A 25 -17.14 -2.24 -5.03
N GLY A 26 -16.92 -1.03 -5.55
CA GLY A 26 -16.26 -0.82 -6.85
C GLY A 26 -17.14 -1.07 -8.08
N LYS A 27 -18.30 -1.71 -7.91
CA LYS A 27 -19.24 -2.02 -9.00
C LYS A 27 -20.11 -0.82 -9.42
N SER A 28 -20.34 0.13 -8.52
CA SER A 28 -21.13 1.34 -8.76
C SER A 28 -20.42 2.32 -9.71
N PRO A 29 -21.13 3.32 -10.29
CA PRO A 29 -20.48 4.41 -11.05
C PRO A 29 -19.37 5.12 -10.26
N LEU A 30 -19.62 5.42 -8.98
CA LEU A 30 -18.61 5.98 -8.07
C LEU A 30 -17.46 5.01 -7.83
N GLY A 31 -17.74 3.71 -7.70
CA GLY A 31 -16.72 2.67 -7.59
C GLY A 31 -15.80 2.60 -8.82
N ARG A 32 -16.37 2.77 -10.02
CA ARG A 32 -15.58 2.86 -11.26
C ARG A 32 -14.77 4.15 -11.32
N ALA A 33 -15.30 5.27 -10.82
CA ALA A 33 -14.57 6.53 -10.72
C ALA A 33 -13.37 6.42 -9.75
N TYR A 34 -13.56 5.80 -8.58
CA TYR A 34 -12.47 5.45 -7.67
C TYR A 34 -11.41 4.61 -8.38
N GLY A 35 -11.82 3.58 -9.13
CA GLY A 35 -10.92 2.73 -9.89
C GLY A 35 -10.10 3.48 -10.94
N LYS A 36 -10.66 4.54 -11.56
CA LYS A 36 -9.93 5.42 -12.48
C LYS A 36 -8.90 6.27 -11.74
N LEU A 37 -9.28 6.86 -10.61
CA LEU A 37 -8.37 7.65 -9.77
C LEU A 37 -7.20 6.81 -9.23
N ALA A 38 -7.46 5.59 -8.76
CA ALA A 38 -6.43 4.65 -8.36
C ALA A 38 -5.45 4.31 -9.50
N ALA A 39 -5.96 4.14 -10.73
CA ALA A 39 -5.13 3.92 -11.91
C ALA A 39 -4.30 5.16 -12.28
N GLU A 40 -4.85 6.36 -12.11
CA GLU A 40 -4.14 7.62 -12.32
C GLU A 40 -2.98 7.79 -11.34
N ILE A 41 -3.22 7.58 -10.04
CA ILE A 41 -2.16 7.60 -9.00
C ILE A 41 -1.07 6.58 -9.34
N ALA A 42 -1.46 5.38 -9.76
CA ALA A 42 -0.49 4.34 -10.10
C ALA A 42 0.43 4.71 -11.29
N ARG A 43 0.02 5.63 -12.17
CA ARG A 43 0.86 6.09 -13.30
C ARG A 43 2.13 6.81 -12.87
N ALA A 44 2.16 7.37 -11.65
CA ALA A 44 3.36 7.96 -11.07
C ALA A 44 4.51 6.95 -10.89
N PHE A 45 4.19 5.65 -10.89
CA PHE A 45 5.17 4.57 -10.76
C PHE A 45 5.52 3.98 -12.12
N PRO A 46 6.76 3.47 -12.32
CA PRO A 46 7.18 2.89 -13.58
C PRO A 46 6.64 1.46 -13.77
N ILE A 47 6.69 1.00 -15.02
CA ILE A 47 6.42 -0.39 -15.40
C ILE A 47 7.70 -1.21 -15.24
N GLU A 48 8.18 -1.29 -14.00
CA GLU A 48 9.41 -2.01 -13.64
C GLU A 48 9.17 -2.90 -12.42
N LYS A 49 10.10 -3.83 -12.15
CA LYS A 49 10.15 -4.58 -10.90
C LYS A 49 10.74 -3.74 -9.77
N GLY A 50 10.45 -4.11 -8.53
CA GLY A 50 11.05 -3.49 -7.36
C GLY A 50 10.16 -3.54 -6.12
N PHE A 51 10.30 -2.54 -5.25
CA PHE A 51 9.73 -2.58 -3.91
C PHE A 51 8.97 -1.32 -3.58
N TYR A 52 7.83 -1.45 -2.94
CA TYR A 52 7.01 -0.32 -2.47
C TYR A 52 6.77 -0.41 -0.97
N LEU A 53 6.69 0.77 -0.35
CA LEU A 53 6.53 0.97 1.08
C LEU A 53 5.37 1.95 1.26
N TRP A 54 4.35 1.50 1.99
CA TRP A 54 3.19 2.28 2.38
C TRP A 54 3.46 2.84 3.77
N GLY A 55 3.09 4.08 4.02
CA GLY A 55 3.23 4.67 5.34
C GLY A 55 2.57 6.02 5.47
N PHE A 56 2.88 6.67 6.58
CA PHE A 56 2.39 7.99 6.93
C PHE A 56 3.38 8.70 7.86
N PHE A 57 3.25 10.01 8.00
CA PHE A 57 3.93 10.77 9.04
C PHE A 57 3.02 10.89 10.24
N ASP A 58 3.53 10.58 11.43
CA ASP A 58 2.79 10.80 12.67
C ASP A 58 2.78 12.29 13.08
N GLU A 59 2.16 12.59 14.21
CA GLU A 59 2.05 13.96 14.76
C GLU A 59 3.42 14.63 14.99
N LYS A 60 4.49 13.84 15.17
CA LYS A 60 5.86 14.33 15.34
C LYS A 60 6.62 14.41 14.00
N GLN A 61 5.91 14.32 12.87
CA GLN A 61 6.48 14.25 11.52
C GLN A 61 7.48 13.10 11.34
N GLN A 62 7.31 12.01 12.10
CA GLN A 62 8.13 10.81 11.94
C GLN A 62 7.42 9.80 11.02
N TRP A 63 8.17 9.26 10.07
CA TRP A 63 7.65 8.23 9.19
C TRP A 63 7.30 6.94 9.97
N ARG A 64 6.10 6.42 9.70
CA ARG A 64 5.60 5.15 10.20
C ARG A 64 5.27 4.24 9.02
N SER A 65 6.01 3.13 8.96
CA SER A 65 5.83 2.11 7.94
C SER A 65 4.61 1.24 8.22
N VAL A 66 3.76 1.10 7.22
CA VAL A 66 2.52 0.31 7.31
C VAL A 66 2.67 -1.01 6.56
N TYR A 67 3.15 -0.98 5.32
CA TYR A 67 3.26 -2.19 4.50
C TYR A 67 4.46 -2.12 3.56
N VAL A 68 5.23 -3.20 3.49
CA VAL A 68 6.25 -3.43 2.46
C VAL A 68 5.70 -4.46 1.49
N GLY A 69 5.74 -4.15 0.20
CA GLY A 69 5.43 -5.08 -0.86
C GLY A 69 6.48 -5.07 -1.98
N LYS A 70 6.37 -6.06 -2.86
CA LYS A 70 7.27 -6.28 -3.98
C LYS A 70 6.51 -6.46 -5.29
N ALA A 71 7.21 -6.16 -6.37
CA ALA A 71 6.77 -6.34 -7.74
C ALA A 71 7.85 -7.09 -8.53
N HIS A 72 7.44 -8.04 -9.35
CA HIS A 72 8.30 -8.88 -10.19
C HIS A 72 8.19 -8.44 -11.66
N LEU A 73 9.11 -8.87 -12.52
CA LEU A 73 9.00 -8.55 -13.94
C LEU A 73 7.99 -9.49 -14.63
N GLY A 74 6.83 -8.96 -15.00
CA GLY A 74 5.79 -9.65 -15.77
C GLY A 74 4.63 -8.71 -16.11
N LYS A 75 3.84 -9.04 -17.15
CA LYS A 75 2.76 -8.17 -17.68
C LYS A 75 1.78 -7.64 -16.60
N THR A 76 1.58 -8.38 -15.52
CA THR A 76 0.66 -8.06 -14.42
C THR A 76 1.34 -7.81 -13.08
N ASN A 77 2.68 -7.73 -13.05
CA ASN A 77 3.47 -7.76 -11.81
C ASN A 77 4.42 -6.58 -11.60
N SER A 78 4.45 -5.58 -12.48
CA SER A 78 5.23 -4.35 -12.28
C SER A 78 4.75 -3.55 -11.06
N ILE A 79 5.60 -2.63 -10.54
CA ILE A 79 5.26 -1.75 -9.41
C ILE A 79 3.93 -1.03 -9.68
N ARG A 80 3.80 -0.41 -10.87
CA ARG A 80 2.54 0.24 -11.30
C ARG A 80 1.34 -0.71 -11.19
N ALA A 81 1.44 -1.90 -11.80
CA ALA A 81 0.33 -2.85 -11.83
C ALA A 81 -0.04 -3.37 -10.43
N ARG A 82 0.95 -3.59 -9.55
CA ARG A 82 0.72 -4.05 -8.17
C ARG A 82 0.08 -2.97 -7.32
N ILE A 83 0.58 -1.73 -7.37
CA ILE A 83 0.00 -0.61 -6.63
C ILE A 83 -1.42 -0.32 -7.12
N GLU A 84 -1.67 -0.29 -8.43
CA GLU A 84 -3.01 -0.12 -8.99
C GLU A 84 -3.98 -1.19 -8.48
N LYS A 85 -3.54 -2.46 -8.51
CA LYS A 85 -4.33 -3.59 -8.03
C LYS A 85 -4.62 -3.48 -6.53
N GLU A 86 -3.63 -3.12 -5.71
CA GLU A 86 -3.81 -2.98 -4.26
C GLU A 86 -4.73 -1.81 -3.92
N LEU A 87 -4.53 -0.62 -4.51
CA LEU A 87 -5.43 0.51 -4.31
C LEU A 87 -6.87 0.17 -4.72
N LYS A 88 -7.06 -0.57 -5.82
CA LYS A 88 -8.38 -1.02 -6.25
C LYS A 88 -8.96 -2.08 -5.32
N ASN A 89 -8.20 -3.10 -4.94
CA ASN A 89 -8.75 -4.24 -4.21
C ASN A 89 -8.92 -3.95 -2.73
N GLU A 90 -8.05 -3.14 -2.15
CA GLU A 90 -7.99 -2.90 -0.71
C GLU A 90 -8.59 -1.56 -0.29
N ARG A 91 -9.31 -0.91 -1.20
CA ARG A 91 -9.84 0.47 -1.08
C ARG A 91 -10.53 0.83 0.23
N SER A 92 -11.09 -0.14 0.95
CA SER A 92 -11.71 0.02 2.27
C SER A 92 -10.77 0.65 3.30
N PHE A 93 -9.44 0.50 3.16
CA PHE A 93 -8.48 1.11 4.06
C PHE A 93 -8.65 2.63 4.12
N VAL A 94 -8.99 3.27 2.99
CA VAL A 94 -9.19 4.73 2.92
C VAL A 94 -10.38 5.14 3.78
N TRP A 95 -11.51 4.45 3.66
CA TRP A 95 -12.71 4.75 4.44
C TRP A 95 -12.55 4.42 5.92
N LEU A 96 -11.85 3.34 6.28
CA LEU A 96 -11.50 3.07 7.67
C LEU A 96 -10.58 4.16 8.23
N GLY A 97 -9.66 4.69 7.42
CA GLY A 97 -8.87 5.86 7.82
C GLY A 97 -9.75 7.08 8.13
N LEU A 98 -10.77 7.34 7.29
CA LEU A 98 -11.70 8.46 7.52
C LEU A 98 -12.69 8.22 8.67
N ARG A 99 -12.97 6.96 9.03
CA ARG A 99 -13.92 6.57 10.08
C ARG A 99 -13.35 5.41 10.90
N PRO A 100 -12.43 5.69 11.85
CA PRO A 100 -11.73 4.66 12.61
C PRO A 100 -12.63 3.74 13.44
N ASP A 101 -13.78 4.26 13.89
CA ASP A 101 -14.83 3.53 14.61
C ASP A 101 -15.61 2.55 13.72
N GLY A 102 -15.53 2.70 12.40
CA GLY A 102 -16.24 1.88 11.42
C GLY A 102 -15.65 0.49 11.16
N TYR A 103 -14.65 0.03 11.94
CA TYR A 103 -13.95 -1.22 11.66
C TYR A 103 -14.90 -2.42 11.49
N ALA A 104 -15.77 -2.67 12.47
CA ALA A 104 -16.71 -3.80 12.43
C ALA A 104 -17.65 -3.70 11.23
N TYR A 105 -18.15 -2.49 10.95
CA TYR A 105 -19.00 -2.20 9.81
C TYR A 105 -18.31 -2.50 8.46
N PHE A 106 -17.06 -2.08 8.28
CA PHE A 106 -16.33 -2.33 7.04
C PHE A 106 -15.96 -3.79 6.85
N VAL A 107 -15.62 -4.50 7.92
CA VAL A 107 -15.39 -5.96 7.86
C VAL A 107 -16.66 -6.66 7.40
N ASP A 108 -17.79 -6.42 8.07
CA ASP A 108 -19.07 -7.07 7.77
C ASP A 108 -19.56 -6.75 6.35
N ARG A 109 -19.56 -5.46 5.96
CA ARG A 109 -19.96 -5.01 4.63
C ARG A 109 -19.10 -5.63 3.53
N TRP A 110 -17.80 -5.80 3.78
CA TRP A 110 -16.89 -6.39 2.79
C TRP A 110 -17.07 -7.91 2.68
N LEU A 111 -17.11 -8.62 3.81
CA LEU A 111 -17.34 -10.07 3.82
C LEU A 111 -18.70 -10.43 3.20
N SER A 112 -19.75 -9.67 3.49
CA SER A 112 -21.08 -9.86 2.90
C SER A 112 -21.08 -9.69 1.37
N ALA A 113 -20.28 -8.77 0.83
CA ALA A 113 -20.16 -8.58 -0.61
C ALA A 113 -19.30 -9.64 -1.31
N TYR A 114 -18.57 -10.45 -0.53
CA TYR A 114 -17.68 -11.53 -0.99
C TYR A 114 -18.28 -12.91 -0.72
N GLN A 115 -19.61 -13.05 -0.58
CA GLN A 115 -20.28 -14.35 -0.42
C GLN A 115 -19.99 -15.38 -1.54
N GLU A 116 -19.32 -14.99 -2.63
CA GLU A 116 -18.78 -15.89 -3.68
C GLU A 116 -17.40 -16.49 -3.35
N TRP A 117 -16.72 -16.02 -2.30
CA TRP A 117 -15.39 -16.47 -1.84
C TRP A 117 -15.55 -17.40 -0.63
N ASP A 118 -15.97 -18.64 -0.88
CA ASP A 118 -15.94 -19.88 -0.05
C ASP A 118 -16.12 -19.83 1.49
N GLY A 119 -16.42 -18.68 2.10
CA GLY A 119 -16.39 -18.45 3.54
C GLY A 119 -15.05 -18.74 4.21
N SER A 120 -13.94 -18.91 3.46
CA SER A 120 -12.70 -19.41 4.07
C SER A 120 -12.00 -18.36 4.92
N SER A 121 -11.22 -18.86 5.88
CA SER A 121 -10.29 -18.07 6.70
C SER A 121 -9.32 -17.22 5.89
N LYS A 122 -9.08 -17.53 4.60
CA LYS A 122 -8.21 -16.74 3.71
C LYS A 122 -8.86 -15.42 3.30
N SER A 123 -10.15 -15.44 3.00
CA SER A 123 -10.96 -14.26 2.63
C SER A 123 -10.98 -13.25 3.77
N GLU A 124 -11.27 -13.73 4.97
CA GLU A 124 -11.27 -12.92 6.19
C GLU A 124 -9.89 -12.34 6.51
N GLN A 125 -8.83 -13.15 6.38
CA GLN A 125 -7.46 -12.67 6.56
C GLN A 125 -7.08 -11.60 5.54
N HIS A 126 -7.54 -11.69 4.29
CA HIS A 126 -7.30 -10.66 3.29
C HIS A 126 -7.95 -9.33 3.67
N VAL A 127 -9.23 -9.35 4.06
CA VAL A 127 -9.96 -8.17 4.53
C VAL A 127 -9.26 -7.54 5.73
N LYS A 128 -8.93 -8.33 6.76
CA LYS A 128 -8.23 -7.83 7.95
C LYS A 128 -6.89 -7.19 7.60
N LYS A 129 -6.08 -7.81 6.72
CA LYS A 129 -4.79 -7.26 6.29
C LYS A 129 -4.93 -5.95 5.52
N ALA A 130 -5.94 -5.82 4.66
CA ALA A 130 -6.22 -4.59 3.95
C ALA A 130 -6.58 -3.46 4.92
N LEU A 131 -7.41 -3.73 5.93
CA LEU A 131 -7.82 -2.75 6.93
C LEU A 131 -6.66 -2.29 7.84
N LEU A 132 -5.64 -3.12 8.08
CA LEU A 132 -4.41 -2.70 8.77
C LEU A 132 -3.66 -1.57 8.02
N LYS A 133 -4.00 -1.33 6.75
CA LYS A 133 -3.40 -0.25 5.94
C LYS A 133 -4.10 1.11 6.09
N SER A 134 -5.10 1.23 6.98
CA SER A 134 -5.99 2.39 7.07
C SER A 134 -5.33 3.75 7.33
N ARG A 135 -4.15 3.73 7.96
CA ARG A 135 -3.37 4.95 8.23
C ARG A 135 -2.50 5.41 7.07
N THR A 136 -2.44 4.66 5.96
CA THR A 136 -1.53 4.97 4.85
C THR A 136 -1.92 6.26 4.15
N THR A 137 -1.04 7.25 4.15
CA THR A 137 -1.22 8.50 3.39
C THR A 137 -0.26 8.63 2.22
N HIS A 138 0.80 7.82 2.19
CA HIS A 138 1.86 7.90 1.18
C HIS A 138 2.31 6.51 0.71
N ILE A 139 2.78 6.44 -0.53
CA ILE A 139 3.46 5.26 -1.08
C ILE A 139 4.81 5.69 -1.64
N VAL A 140 5.87 4.99 -1.23
CA VAL A 140 7.24 5.15 -1.70
C VAL A 140 7.70 3.88 -2.40
N ALA A 141 8.09 3.97 -3.66
CA ALA A 141 8.59 2.84 -4.45
C ALA A 141 10.03 3.03 -4.91
N VAL A 142 10.74 1.92 -5.11
CA VAL A 142 12.09 1.88 -5.68
C VAL A 142 12.12 0.83 -6.76
N SER A 143 12.50 1.25 -7.96
CA SER A 143 12.62 0.38 -9.13
C SER A 143 14.00 -0.27 -9.16
N THR A 144 14.02 -1.58 -9.38
CA THR A 144 15.22 -2.42 -9.33
C THR A 144 15.37 -3.29 -10.57
N PRO A 145 15.42 -2.71 -11.79
CA PRO A 145 15.44 -3.49 -13.04
C PRO A 145 16.61 -4.48 -13.15
N GLY A 146 17.73 -4.22 -12.48
CA GLY A 146 18.89 -5.13 -12.44
C GLY A 146 18.83 -6.27 -11.41
N LEU A 147 17.85 -6.29 -10.49
CA LEU A 147 17.78 -7.30 -9.44
C LEU A 147 17.12 -8.60 -9.95
N SER A 148 17.74 -9.76 -9.81
CA SER A 148 17.12 -11.03 -10.23
C SER A 148 15.84 -11.32 -9.43
N ASP A 149 14.86 -12.01 -10.03
CA ASP A 149 13.60 -12.34 -9.34
C ASP A 149 13.81 -13.26 -8.13
N GLU A 150 14.85 -14.11 -8.17
CA GLU A 150 15.29 -14.96 -7.05
C GLU A 150 15.67 -14.12 -5.83
N HIS A 151 16.39 -13.02 -6.04
CA HIS A 151 16.85 -12.13 -4.96
C HIS A 151 15.76 -11.21 -4.40
N VAL A 152 14.67 -10.98 -5.15
CA VAL A 152 13.60 -10.06 -4.71
C VAL A 152 13.02 -10.48 -3.35
N ARG A 153 12.82 -11.78 -3.11
CA ARG A 153 12.25 -12.26 -1.85
C ARG A 153 13.17 -12.01 -0.65
N GLY A 154 14.47 -12.22 -0.81
CA GLY A 154 15.43 -12.00 0.26
C GLY A 154 15.65 -10.51 0.56
N VAL A 155 15.66 -9.65 -0.47
CA VAL A 155 15.69 -8.19 -0.27
C VAL A 155 14.43 -7.71 0.45
N GLU A 156 13.24 -8.22 0.10
CA GLU A 156 12.00 -7.88 0.82
C GLU A 156 12.08 -8.25 2.32
N ALA A 157 12.68 -9.39 2.66
CA ALA A 157 12.87 -9.79 4.06
C ALA A 157 13.67 -8.75 4.86
N HIS A 158 14.78 -8.28 4.29
CA HIS A 158 15.58 -7.19 4.87
C HIS A 158 14.78 -5.90 5.04
N LEU A 159 13.99 -5.52 4.02
CA LEU A 159 13.14 -4.32 4.10
C LEU A 159 12.08 -4.46 5.22
N ILE A 160 11.45 -5.63 5.36
CA ILE A 160 10.49 -5.88 6.45
C ILE A 160 11.18 -5.84 7.82
N ALA A 161 12.38 -6.41 7.94
CA ALA A 161 13.16 -6.39 9.17
C ALA A 161 13.52 -4.96 9.59
N GLN A 162 13.97 -4.14 8.63
CA GLN A 162 14.39 -2.76 8.87
C GLN A 162 13.21 -1.82 9.14
N PHE A 163 12.21 -1.80 8.25
CA PHE A 163 11.12 -0.83 8.31
C PHE A 163 10.04 -1.21 9.33
N LYS A 164 10.04 -2.45 9.81
CA LYS A 164 9.09 -3.01 10.78
C LYS A 164 7.63 -2.64 10.49
N PRO A 165 7.13 -2.83 9.26
CA PRO A 165 5.76 -2.47 8.89
C PRO A 165 4.72 -3.21 9.74
N THR A 166 3.60 -2.54 10.04
CA THR A 166 2.53 -3.07 10.90
C THR A 166 1.63 -4.09 10.20
N ALA A 167 1.41 -3.96 8.90
CA ALA A 167 0.49 -4.79 8.11
C ALA A 167 1.15 -6.02 7.44
N ASN A 168 2.49 -6.15 7.48
CA ASN A 168 3.14 -7.39 7.05
C ASN A 168 2.97 -8.47 8.11
N GLY A 169 2.08 -9.43 7.86
CA GLY A 169 1.83 -10.54 8.77
C GLY A 169 2.96 -11.59 8.84
N GLN A 170 3.86 -11.63 7.84
CA GLN A 170 5.01 -12.53 7.82
C GLN A 170 6.30 -11.73 7.94
N ARG A 171 7.24 -12.25 8.73
CA ARG A 171 8.59 -11.71 8.92
C ARG A 171 9.60 -12.80 8.58
N PRO A 172 9.88 -13.02 7.28
CA PRO A 172 10.83 -14.05 6.86
C PRO A 172 12.24 -13.74 7.39
N PRO A 173 13.09 -14.76 7.61
CA PRO A 173 14.48 -14.55 7.99
C PRO A 173 15.23 -13.82 6.87
N VAL A 174 16.16 -12.96 7.27
CA VAL A 174 17.03 -12.24 6.34
C VAL A 174 18.12 -13.16 5.77
N VAL A 175 18.53 -12.88 4.54
CA VAL A 175 19.61 -13.61 3.83
C VAL A 175 20.82 -12.68 3.76
N PRO A 176 21.90 -12.91 4.54
CA PRO A 176 23.01 -11.96 4.67
C PRO A 176 23.62 -11.49 3.34
N GLU A 177 23.70 -12.38 2.36
CA GLU A 177 24.29 -12.11 1.04
C GLU A 177 23.55 -11.01 0.25
N LEU A 178 22.31 -10.69 0.63
CA LEU A 178 21.47 -9.68 -0.02
C LEU A 178 21.39 -8.36 0.75
N GLU A 179 22.17 -8.21 1.83
CA GLU A 179 22.19 -7.00 2.64
C GLU A 179 22.60 -5.77 1.83
N VAL A 180 23.63 -5.89 0.98
CA VAL A 180 24.15 -4.78 0.16
C VAL A 180 23.06 -4.23 -0.77
N GLU A 181 22.32 -5.11 -1.45
CA GLU A 181 21.20 -4.77 -2.32
C GLU A 181 20.07 -4.12 -1.52
N ALA A 182 19.76 -4.69 -0.34
CA ALA A 182 18.73 -4.17 0.52
C ALA A 182 19.07 -2.77 1.06
N THR A 183 20.31 -2.52 1.49
CA THR A 183 20.78 -1.20 1.93
C THR A 183 20.66 -0.16 0.83
N LYS A 184 20.98 -0.51 -0.42
CA LYS A 184 20.78 0.40 -1.57
C LYS A 184 19.31 0.78 -1.74
N VAL A 185 18.40 -0.18 -1.62
CA VAL A 185 16.95 0.08 -1.69
C VAL A 185 16.48 0.92 -0.49
N MET A 186 16.95 0.63 0.71
CA MET A 186 16.61 1.37 1.93
C MET A 186 17.03 2.83 1.83
N LYS A 187 18.27 3.10 1.39
CA LYS A 187 18.79 4.45 1.21
C LYS A 187 17.88 5.29 0.32
N ILE A 188 17.51 4.76 -0.86
CA ILE A 188 16.62 5.45 -1.79
C ILE A 188 15.24 5.69 -1.16
N LYS A 189 14.70 4.71 -0.40
CA LYS A 189 13.42 4.91 0.31
C LYS A 189 13.51 6.03 1.35
N TYR A 190 14.58 6.09 2.14
CA TYR A 190 14.77 7.17 3.10
C TYR A 190 14.92 8.53 2.41
N ASP A 191 15.61 8.59 1.27
CA ASP A 191 15.75 9.83 0.48
C ASP A 191 14.37 10.31 -0.03
N GLU A 192 13.52 9.41 -0.52
CA GLU A 192 12.14 9.73 -0.92
C GLU A 192 11.29 10.17 0.28
N ILE A 193 11.35 9.46 1.41
CA ILE A 193 10.63 9.83 2.64
C ILE A 193 11.06 11.23 3.11
N SER A 194 12.36 11.53 3.08
CA SER A 194 12.89 12.84 3.48
C SER A 194 12.42 13.97 2.55
N ARG A 195 12.19 13.67 1.26
CA ARG A 195 11.59 14.64 0.33
C ARG A 195 10.10 14.87 0.60
N LEU A 196 9.40 13.88 1.16
CA LEU A 196 8.01 14.02 1.58
C LEU A 196 7.87 14.73 2.92
N SER A 197 8.89 14.76 3.79
CA SER A 197 8.80 15.31 5.16
C SER A 197 8.70 16.85 5.27
N GLY A 198 8.16 17.50 4.23
CA GLY A 198 7.78 18.91 4.21
C GLY A 198 6.41 19.16 3.56
N SER A 199 5.70 18.12 3.10
CA SER A 199 4.30 18.24 2.68
C SER A 199 3.38 18.25 3.90
N GLU A 200 2.34 19.09 3.88
CA GLU A 200 1.39 19.18 5.01
C GLU A 200 0.88 17.80 5.43
N PRO A 201 0.84 17.50 6.75
CA PRO A 201 0.31 16.24 7.24
C PRO A 201 -1.16 16.14 6.85
N TYR A 202 -1.50 15.13 6.05
CA TYR A 202 -2.88 14.76 5.84
C TYR A 202 -3.39 14.08 7.12
N LEU A 203 -4.05 14.85 7.98
CA LEU A 203 -4.63 14.35 9.22
C LEU A 203 -5.78 13.39 8.88
N VAL A 204 -5.48 12.11 8.95
CA VAL A 204 -6.47 11.04 9.01
C VAL A 204 -7.09 11.14 10.42
N GLY A 205 -8.41 11.36 10.48
CA GLY A 205 -9.14 11.85 11.66
C GLY A 205 -8.72 11.25 13.01
N ALA A 206 -8.64 12.13 14.02
CA ALA A 206 -8.50 11.77 15.44
C ALA A 206 -9.75 11.06 15.96
#